data_AF-A0A368FM36-F1
#
_entry.id   AF-A0A368FM36-F1
#
_cell.length_a   1.000
_cell.length_b   1.000
_cell.length_c   1.000
_cell.angle_alpha   90.00
_cell.angle_beta   90.00
_cell.angle_gamma   90.00
#
_symmetry.space_group_name_H-M   'P 1'
#
loop_
_entity.id
_entity.type
_entity.pdbx_description
1 polymer ?
#
loop_
_entity_poly.entity_id
_entity_poly.type
_entity_poly.pdbx_seq_one_letter_code
_entity_poly.pdbx_strand_id
1 'polypeptide(L)'
;MMNKTEMTSAPFRMHFYAVDFDEELSFLSGSILNRQRDFVVRAISTIQKMYSHKIVLIGHSLGGTVLHALPAHPRFNISDMGLIIILASPISAPPIVMDEAMISFYGSMKEAWVSRKDELSDVGLVSYSGGSKDFQVPDHLATIHDGHHIVHRPSWSIRGVDTPVDHLCILWCNQLARHSTRILYNYGVEEVSKDVPRSANAVVWEFFREESRMSANNIESLADPIKIGIFDYPWVSRVYRGAMNSSKKFFELEFISPFMVYSVLVESPCEMTMLFIYSNSLARSATAKGSAKVMTVDLPYGLDSSTGHIALEGKKSCEFDLTVRPDVFYAWYLLLISNLNLVIHFTFSVLVALTLLEKLKSFDRIHFLGRLGYYLNSSIAFLLFLSCAYNYGIRECVFAVTIFYLISSVYFIAELVRYVRDKIFCAIPLCLKLCNAVLALFVIVLSPVNAYLANSAIALLIALGGMDDDSDFDDEQLESPQSSQSGSVVGILDGTLDDPKRHARAQHNALERRRRDNIKDMYISLKDVVPDMQNERASRAVILRRAIEVIEEKQQQRADLKADCDRLRSEMAELEREVARLRENLAKPIESNRSSISGECSPQPASLSAVVKMEPECGLFDVGCLTLVVLT
;
A
#
# COMPACT_ATOMS: atom_id res chain seq x y z
N MET A 1 -0.10 24.93 -14.25
CA MET A 1 0.65 25.37 -15.47
C MET A 1 1.03 26.84 -15.32
N MET A 2 2.00 27.33 -16.12
CA MET A 2 2.50 28.71 -16.11
C MET A 2 1.42 29.79 -16.16
N ASN A 3 1.80 31.01 -15.78
CA ASN A 3 0.88 32.14 -15.77
C ASN A 3 0.37 32.35 -17.21
N LYS A 4 -0.96 32.44 -17.41
CA LYS A 4 -1.59 32.38 -18.75
C LYS A 4 -1.00 33.42 -19.74
N THR A 5 -0.52 34.54 -19.20
CA THR A 5 0.17 35.65 -19.87
C THR A 5 1.50 35.26 -20.54
N GLU A 6 2.30 34.37 -19.92
CA GLU A 6 3.63 33.97 -20.46
C GLU A 6 3.48 33.05 -21.66
N MET A 7 2.52 32.11 -21.62
CA MET A 7 2.19 31.25 -22.76
C MET A 7 1.61 32.03 -23.95
N THR A 8 0.88 33.14 -23.73
CA THR A 8 0.35 33.95 -24.84
C THR A 8 1.43 34.72 -25.62
N SER A 9 2.62 34.89 -25.06
CA SER A 9 3.79 35.50 -25.71
C SER A 9 4.83 34.49 -26.22
N ALA A 10 4.59 33.18 -26.06
CA ALA A 10 5.53 32.15 -26.50
C ALA A 10 5.63 32.10 -28.04
N PRO A 11 6.83 31.84 -28.62
CA PRO A 11 6.99 31.72 -30.06
C PRO A 11 6.43 30.40 -30.65
N PHE A 12 5.89 29.51 -29.80
CA PHE A 12 5.40 28.19 -30.16
C PHE A 12 4.03 27.91 -29.51
N ARG A 13 3.37 26.81 -29.92
CA ARG A 13 2.13 26.30 -29.31
C ARG A 13 2.25 24.80 -29.07
N MET A 14 1.88 24.35 -27.87
CA MET A 14 1.79 22.92 -27.50
C MET A 14 0.35 22.41 -27.67
N HIS A 15 0.20 21.19 -28.18
CA HIS A 15 -1.10 20.58 -28.49
C HIS A 15 -1.31 19.36 -27.60
N PHE A 16 -2.05 19.53 -26.51
CA PHE A 16 -2.23 18.49 -25.49
C PHE A 16 -3.28 17.45 -25.91
N TYR A 17 -2.87 16.18 -25.97
CA TYR A 17 -3.72 15.00 -26.14
C TYR A 17 -3.63 14.15 -24.88
N ALA A 18 -4.76 13.69 -24.34
CA ALA A 18 -4.79 12.71 -23.26
C ALA A 18 -5.12 11.33 -23.81
N VAL A 19 -4.42 10.31 -23.32
CA VAL A 19 -4.77 8.90 -23.50
C VAL A 19 -5.68 8.48 -22.36
N ASP A 20 -6.82 7.90 -22.72
CA ASP A 20 -7.75 7.25 -21.80
C ASP A 20 -7.53 5.72 -21.89
N PHE A 21 -7.44 5.07 -20.74
CA PHE A 21 -7.27 3.62 -20.61
C PHE A 21 -8.52 2.93 -20.02
N ASP A 22 -9.69 3.59 -20.05
CA ASP A 22 -10.99 3.04 -19.60
C ASP A 22 -10.96 2.52 -18.15
N GLU A 23 -10.20 3.22 -17.29
CA GLU A 23 -9.97 2.90 -15.88
C GLU A 23 -9.49 1.44 -15.61
N GLU A 24 -8.85 0.79 -16.60
CA GLU A 24 -8.30 -0.56 -16.44
C GLU A 24 -7.30 -0.64 -15.27
N LEU A 25 -7.43 -1.68 -14.44
CA LEU A 25 -6.63 -1.89 -13.22
C LEU A 25 -5.20 -2.37 -13.53
N SER A 26 -4.38 -1.49 -14.14
CA SER A 26 -2.99 -1.72 -14.57
C SER A 26 -2.10 -2.32 -13.48
N PHE A 27 -2.39 -2.01 -12.22
CA PHE A 27 -1.68 -2.48 -11.03
C PHE A 27 -1.82 -3.99 -10.79
N LEU A 28 -2.88 -4.63 -11.30
CA LEU A 28 -3.19 -6.03 -11.02
C LEU A 28 -2.64 -7.02 -12.05
N SER A 29 -2.16 -6.57 -13.22
CA SER A 29 -1.58 -7.48 -14.22
C SER A 29 -0.65 -6.80 -15.22
N GLY A 30 0.52 -7.40 -15.45
CA GLY A 30 1.43 -6.97 -16.52
C GLY A 30 0.86 -7.15 -17.92
N SER A 31 -0.15 -8.00 -18.11
CA SER A 31 -0.86 -8.12 -19.40
C SER A 31 -1.62 -6.83 -19.76
N ILE A 32 -2.15 -6.12 -18.76
CA ILE A 32 -2.81 -4.82 -18.93
C ILE A 32 -1.77 -3.76 -19.33
N LEU A 33 -0.65 -3.68 -18.61
CA LEU A 33 0.46 -2.76 -18.94
C LEU A 33 0.99 -2.95 -20.37
N ASN A 34 1.09 -4.20 -20.86
CA ASN A 34 1.42 -4.48 -22.25
C ASN A 34 0.36 -3.91 -23.22
N ARG A 35 -0.94 -4.15 -22.99
CA ARG A 35 -2.02 -3.60 -23.83
C ARG A 35 -2.04 -2.06 -23.84
N GLN A 36 -1.77 -1.43 -22.70
CA GLN A 36 -1.68 0.03 -22.56
C GLN A 36 -0.48 0.60 -23.33
N ARG A 37 0.71 -0.02 -23.22
CA ARG A 37 1.88 0.33 -24.04
C ARG A 37 1.56 0.23 -25.53
N ASP A 38 0.97 -0.87 -25.97
CA ASP A 38 0.60 -1.07 -27.37
C ASP A 38 -0.43 -0.04 -27.86
N PHE A 39 -1.34 0.43 -26.99
CA PHE A 39 -2.27 1.51 -27.28
C PHE A 39 -1.55 2.85 -27.44
N VAL A 40 -0.65 3.20 -26.51
CA VAL A 40 0.14 4.44 -26.57
C VAL A 40 1.00 4.48 -27.84
N VAL A 41 1.65 3.38 -28.23
CA VAL A 41 2.42 3.30 -29.49
C VAL A 41 1.54 3.61 -30.71
N ARG A 42 0.30 3.09 -30.75
CA ARG A 42 -0.66 3.41 -31.83
C ARG A 42 -1.13 4.87 -31.78
N ALA A 43 -1.32 5.43 -30.59
CA ALA A 43 -1.68 6.84 -30.41
C ALA A 43 -0.58 7.78 -30.88
N ILE A 44 0.68 7.56 -30.46
CA ILE A 44 1.85 8.31 -30.91
C ILE A 44 1.99 8.20 -32.44
N SER A 45 1.96 7.00 -33.02
CA SER A 45 2.02 6.80 -34.48
C SER A 45 0.87 7.48 -35.26
N THR A 46 -0.24 7.82 -34.59
CA THR A 46 -1.35 8.57 -35.20
C THR A 46 -1.13 10.08 -35.09
N ILE A 47 -0.62 10.55 -33.95
CA ILE A 47 -0.29 11.97 -33.72
C ILE A 47 0.91 12.40 -34.57
N GLN A 48 1.93 11.55 -34.70
CA GLN A 48 3.13 11.78 -35.51
C GLN A 48 2.88 11.87 -37.03
N LYS A 49 1.64 11.61 -37.49
CA LYS A 49 1.21 11.88 -38.88
C LYS A 49 0.66 13.31 -39.06
N MET A 50 0.38 14.01 -37.96
CA MET A 50 -0.13 15.38 -37.94
C MET A 50 0.96 16.42 -37.62
N TYR A 51 2.10 15.98 -37.06
CA TYR A 51 3.20 16.84 -36.60
C TYR A 51 4.56 16.29 -37.06
N SER A 52 5.49 17.19 -37.38
CA SER A 52 6.86 16.88 -37.83
C SER A 52 7.92 16.92 -36.73
N HIS A 53 7.54 17.27 -35.50
CA HIS A 53 8.44 17.44 -34.36
C HIS A 53 8.42 16.22 -33.44
N LYS A 54 9.45 16.08 -32.61
CA LYS A 54 9.50 15.05 -31.56
C LYS A 54 8.35 15.27 -30.57
N ILE A 55 7.71 14.19 -30.15
CA ILE A 55 6.59 14.25 -29.20
C ILE A 55 7.12 14.39 -27.77
N VAL A 56 6.42 15.19 -26.97
CA VAL A 56 6.68 15.30 -25.54
C VAL A 56 5.67 14.44 -24.78
N LEU A 57 6.17 13.69 -23.80
CA LEU A 57 5.45 12.60 -23.15
C LEU A 57 5.36 12.86 -21.65
N ILE A 58 4.15 12.99 -21.10
CA ILE A 58 3.95 13.21 -19.67
C ILE A 58 3.16 12.04 -19.08
N GLY A 59 3.71 11.38 -18.06
CA GLY A 59 3.11 10.21 -17.43
C GLY A 59 2.93 10.37 -15.93
N HIS A 60 1.91 9.70 -15.38
CA HIS A 60 1.69 9.62 -13.94
C HIS A 60 1.51 8.17 -13.49
N SER A 61 2.05 7.83 -12.32
CA SER A 61 1.97 6.49 -11.75
C SER A 61 2.40 5.43 -12.79
N LEU A 62 1.69 4.33 -12.93
CA LEU A 62 1.93 3.31 -13.97
C LEU A 62 1.86 3.86 -15.41
N GLY A 63 1.23 5.01 -15.66
CA GLY A 63 1.24 5.67 -16.97
C GLY A 63 2.64 6.16 -17.37
N GLY A 64 3.42 6.66 -16.40
CA GLY A 64 4.83 6.96 -16.64
C GLY A 64 5.70 5.70 -16.80
N THR A 65 5.37 4.60 -16.12
CA THR A 65 5.99 3.29 -16.38
C THR A 65 5.70 2.81 -17.81
N VAL A 66 4.46 2.96 -18.30
CA VAL A 66 4.08 2.64 -19.68
C VAL A 66 4.87 3.48 -20.69
N LEU A 67 5.07 4.78 -20.44
CA LEU A 67 5.93 5.63 -21.26
C LEU A 67 7.40 5.21 -21.21
N HIS A 68 7.91 4.87 -20.02
CA HIS A 68 9.27 4.37 -19.85
C HIS A 68 9.46 3.01 -20.53
N ALA A 69 8.42 2.20 -20.69
CA ALA A 69 8.45 0.92 -21.41
C ALA A 69 8.33 1.04 -22.95
N LEU A 70 8.12 2.23 -23.53
CA LEU A 70 7.99 2.40 -24.98
C LEU A 70 9.21 1.92 -25.80
N PRO A 71 10.48 2.17 -25.40
CA PRO A 71 11.66 1.70 -26.15
C PRO A 71 11.74 0.17 -26.31
N ALA A 72 11.09 -0.59 -25.42
CA ALA A 72 11.01 -2.05 -25.46
C ALA A 72 9.96 -2.59 -26.45
N HIS A 73 9.09 -1.74 -27.00
CA HIS A 73 8.08 -2.18 -27.96
C HIS A 73 8.67 -2.28 -29.38
N PRO A 74 8.57 -3.43 -30.07
CA PRO A 74 9.34 -3.71 -31.30
C PRO A 74 8.98 -2.86 -32.51
N ARG A 75 7.86 -2.13 -32.48
CA ARG A 75 7.43 -1.20 -33.55
C ARG A 75 7.56 0.28 -33.17
N PHE A 76 8.17 0.59 -32.02
CA PHE A 76 8.30 1.95 -31.53
C PHE A 76 9.65 2.55 -31.93
N ASN A 77 9.60 3.74 -32.54
CA ASN A 77 10.79 4.47 -32.97
C ASN A 77 11.22 5.47 -31.89
N ILE A 78 12.46 5.35 -31.40
CA ILE A 78 12.98 6.24 -30.36
C ILE A 78 13.18 7.66 -30.91
N SER A 79 13.41 7.83 -32.22
CA SER A 79 13.56 9.17 -32.83
C SER A 79 12.31 10.05 -32.68
N ASP A 80 11.13 9.46 -32.43
CA ASP A 80 9.90 10.20 -32.18
C ASP A 80 9.87 10.80 -30.75
N MET A 81 10.68 10.31 -29.80
CA MET A 81 10.74 10.80 -28.42
C MET A 81 11.62 12.05 -28.29
N GLY A 82 11.06 13.12 -27.69
CA GLY A 82 11.81 14.31 -27.28
C GLY A 82 12.07 14.34 -25.78
N LEU A 83 11.17 15.02 -25.07
CA LEU A 83 11.18 15.18 -23.62
C LEU A 83 10.14 14.25 -22.97
N ILE A 84 10.51 13.59 -21.88
CA ILE A 84 9.64 12.75 -21.08
C ILE A 84 9.62 13.30 -19.65
N ILE A 85 8.42 13.52 -19.08
CA ILE A 85 8.23 13.91 -17.69
C ILE A 85 7.34 12.87 -17.02
N ILE A 86 7.86 12.13 -16.05
CA ILE A 86 7.09 11.14 -15.28
C ILE A 86 6.91 11.60 -13.84
N LEU A 87 5.72 11.35 -13.30
CA LEU A 87 5.25 11.82 -12.00
C LEU A 87 4.84 10.62 -11.15
N ALA A 88 5.48 10.43 -10.00
CA ALA A 88 5.18 9.35 -9.06
C ALA A 88 5.19 7.96 -9.73
N SER A 89 6.06 7.74 -10.70
CA SER A 89 6.03 6.56 -11.57
C SER A 89 7.02 5.49 -11.12
N PRO A 90 6.58 4.24 -10.87
CA PRO A 90 7.47 3.16 -10.49
C PRO A 90 8.20 2.65 -11.74
N ILE A 91 9.45 3.08 -11.93
CA ILE A 91 10.30 2.72 -13.07
C ILE A 91 11.38 1.69 -12.71
N SER A 92 11.79 1.65 -11.44
CA SER A 92 12.81 0.72 -10.95
C SER A 92 12.25 -0.68 -10.72
N ALA A 93 11.07 -0.78 -10.11
CA ALA A 93 10.38 -2.04 -9.85
C ALA A 93 8.88 -1.76 -9.63
N PRO A 94 7.98 -2.74 -9.87
CA PRO A 94 6.57 -2.60 -9.52
C PRO A 94 6.39 -2.53 -7.99
N PRO A 95 5.41 -1.76 -7.47
CA PRO A 95 5.16 -1.71 -6.03
C PRO A 95 4.64 -3.03 -5.45
N ILE A 96 3.91 -3.84 -6.24
CA ILE A 96 3.51 -5.22 -5.92
C ILE A 96 3.63 -6.07 -7.19
N VAL A 97 4.07 -7.33 -7.06
CA VAL A 97 4.29 -8.27 -8.19
C VAL A 97 3.14 -9.27 -8.27
N MET A 98 2.09 -8.95 -9.04
CA MET A 98 0.88 -9.78 -9.13
C MET A 98 0.99 -10.96 -10.10
N ASP A 99 1.74 -10.83 -11.20
CA ASP A 99 1.89 -11.89 -12.22
C ASP A 99 3.28 -11.91 -12.87
N GLU A 100 3.60 -13.04 -13.51
CA GLU A 100 4.86 -13.20 -14.27
C GLU A 100 4.95 -12.21 -15.45
N ALA A 101 3.82 -11.84 -16.04
CA ALA A 101 3.75 -10.85 -17.11
C ALA A 101 4.26 -9.47 -16.64
N MET A 102 4.07 -9.10 -15.37
CA MET A 102 4.60 -7.86 -14.80
C MET A 102 6.12 -7.92 -14.62
N ILE A 103 6.65 -9.07 -14.19
CA ILE A 103 8.11 -9.28 -14.12
C ILE A 103 8.72 -9.17 -15.51
N SER A 104 8.12 -9.83 -16.51
CA SER A 104 8.54 -9.77 -17.91
C SER A 104 8.46 -8.35 -18.48
N PHE A 105 7.40 -7.60 -18.17
CA PHE A 105 7.23 -6.20 -18.58
C PHE A 105 8.38 -5.31 -18.05
N TYR A 106 8.65 -5.33 -16.75
CA TYR A 106 9.74 -4.56 -16.15
C TYR A 106 11.13 -5.04 -16.60
N GLY A 107 11.31 -6.35 -16.84
CA GLY A 107 12.54 -6.91 -17.40
C GLY A 107 12.82 -6.35 -18.80
N SER A 108 11.86 -6.48 -19.72
CA SER A 108 11.98 -5.97 -21.10
C SER A 108 12.18 -4.45 -21.15
N MET A 109 11.55 -3.70 -20.24
CA MET A 109 11.76 -2.27 -20.08
C MET A 109 13.22 -1.96 -19.73
N LYS A 110 13.77 -2.56 -18.67
CA LYS A 110 15.17 -2.34 -18.27
C LYS A 110 16.16 -2.74 -19.37
N GLU A 111 15.95 -3.89 -20.00
CA GLU A 111 16.80 -4.38 -21.08
C GLU A 111 16.83 -3.42 -22.27
N ALA A 112 15.71 -2.79 -22.63
CA ALA A 112 15.65 -1.81 -23.72
C ALA A 112 16.46 -0.53 -23.43
N TRP A 113 16.42 -0.01 -22.19
CA TRP A 113 17.23 1.18 -21.82
C TRP A 113 18.73 0.90 -21.77
N VAL A 114 19.14 -0.35 -21.50
CA VAL A 114 20.54 -0.77 -21.54
C VAL A 114 21.00 -1.03 -22.98
N SER A 115 20.23 -1.79 -23.76
CA SER A 115 20.60 -2.21 -25.12
C SER A 115 20.53 -1.08 -26.16
N ARG A 116 19.61 -0.11 -26.01
CA ARG A 116 19.41 1.02 -26.93
C ARG A 116 19.94 2.35 -26.37
N LYS A 117 20.92 2.28 -25.45
CA LYS A 117 21.48 3.44 -24.71
C LYS A 117 21.94 4.58 -25.62
N ASP A 118 22.52 4.26 -26.78
CA ASP A 118 23.02 5.26 -27.73
C ASP A 118 21.87 5.99 -28.46
N GLU A 119 20.78 5.30 -28.81
CA GLU A 119 19.57 5.90 -29.38
C GLU A 119 18.83 6.78 -28.38
N LEU A 120 18.90 6.43 -27.09
CA LEU A 120 18.25 7.14 -25.98
C LEU A 120 19.06 8.33 -25.45
N SER A 121 20.29 8.53 -25.91
CA SER A 121 21.19 9.58 -25.43
C SER A 121 20.66 11.01 -25.63
N ASP A 122 19.81 11.22 -26.64
CA ASP A 122 19.18 12.51 -26.93
C ASP A 122 17.85 12.74 -26.21
N VAL A 123 17.24 11.67 -25.67
CA VAL A 123 15.94 11.72 -24.99
C VAL A 123 16.13 12.25 -23.57
N GLY A 124 15.44 13.34 -23.23
CA GLY A 124 15.48 13.89 -21.88
C GLY A 124 14.41 13.24 -21.01
N LEU A 125 14.78 12.49 -19.98
CA LEU A 125 13.82 11.93 -19.02
C LEU A 125 13.95 12.63 -17.65
N VAL A 126 12.85 13.22 -17.18
CA VAL A 126 12.73 13.80 -15.84
C VAL A 126 11.76 12.95 -15.02
N SER A 127 12.25 12.39 -13.91
CA SER A 127 11.43 11.64 -12.96
C SER A 127 11.21 12.45 -11.69
N TYR A 128 9.95 12.76 -11.39
CA TYR A 128 9.55 13.39 -10.13
C TYR A 128 8.86 12.39 -9.22
N SER A 129 9.23 12.37 -7.94
CA SER A 129 8.60 11.54 -6.92
C SER A 129 8.00 12.36 -5.78
N GLY A 130 6.96 11.85 -5.13
CA GLY A 130 6.27 12.57 -4.06
C GLY A 130 7.06 12.65 -2.74
N GLY A 131 8.07 11.80 -2.56
CA GLY A 131 8.81 11.72 -1.30
C GLY A 131 8.00 11.04 -0.20
N SER A 132 8.23 11.48 1.04
CA SER A 132 7.68 10.86 2.25
C SER A 132 6.16 10.81 2.39
N LYS A 133 5.41 11.50 1.52
CA LYS A 133 3.94 11.42 1.49
C LYS A 133 3.40 10.52 0.38
N ASP A 134 4.23 10.08 -0.55
CA ASP A 134 3.83 9.08 -1.55
C ASP A 134 4.05 7.67 -0.98
N PHE A 135 2.97 7.13 -0.43
CA PHE A 135 2.94 5.78 0.12
C PHE A 135 2.72 4.69 -0.95
N GLN A 136 2.39 5.06 -2.19
CA GLN A 136 2.15 4.10 -3.28
C GLN A 136 3.44 3.85 -4.08
N VAL A 137 4.21 4.92 -4.32
CA VAL A 137 5.47 4.87 -5.09
C VAL A 137 6.55 5.65 -4.33
N PRO A 138 7.24 4.98 -3.37
CA PRO A 138 8.36 5.57 -2.66
C PRO A 138 9.51 6.00 -3.60
N ASP A 139 10.32 6.97 -3.17
CA ASP A 139 11.41 7.56 -3.98
C ASP A 139 12.34 6.52 -4.64
N HIS A 140 12.59 5.37 -4.00
CA HIS A 140 13.45 4.29 -4.54
C HIS A 140 12.84 3.55 -5.75
N LEU A 141 11.52 3.55 -5.92
CA LEU A 141 10.87 2.98 -7.11
C LEU A 141 10.88 3.95 -8.29
N ALA A 142 10.99 5.25 -8.03
CA ALA A 142 10.96 6.32 -9.04
C ALA A 142 12.35 6.74 -9.56
N THR A 143 13.43 6.09 -9.10
CA THR A 143 14.82 6.41 -9.44
C THR A 143 15.54 5.24 -10.13
N ILE A 144 16.54 5.54 -10.97
CA ILE A 144 17.35 4.53 -11.68
C ILE A 144 18.83 4.90 -11.54
N HIS A 145 19.61 4.01 -10.94
CA HIS A 145 20.97 4.31 -10.47
C HIS A 145 22.10 4.15 -11.50
N ASP A 146 21.81 4.12 -12.80
CA ASP A 146 22.81 3.99 -13.88
C ASP A 146 22.51 4.84 -15.14
N GLY A 147 21.48 5.68 -15.10
CA GLY A 147 21.00 6.45 -16.26
C GLY A 147 21.56 7.86 -16.37
N HIS A 148 22.70 8.07 -17.04
CA HIS A 148 23.26 9.42 -17.28
C HIS A 148 22.33 10.40 -18.05
N HIS A 149 21.23 9.91 -18.64
CA HIS A 149 20.20 10.69 -19.36
C HIS A 149 18.86 10.77 -18.59
N ILE A 150 18.84 10.32 -17.32
CA ILE A 150 17.65 10.32 -16.46
C ILE A 150 17.93 11.22 -15.26
N VAL A 151 17.14 12.29 -15.09
CA VAL A 151 17.22 13.16 -13.92
C VAL A 151 16.07 12.86 -12.97
N HIS A 152 16.37 12.27 -11.81
CA HIS A 152 15.41 12.08 -10.72
C HIS A 152 15.47 13.27 -9.75
N ARG A 153 14.30 13.83 -9.39
CA ARG A 153 14.13 14.89 -8.39
C ARG A 153 12.88 14.63 -7.53
N PRO A 154 13.04 14.28 -6.24
CA PRO A 154 11.91 14.28 -5.32
C PRO A 154 11.28 15.68 -5.18
N SER A 155 9.97 15.77 -5.00
CA SER A 155 9.24 17.05 -4.88
C SER A 155 9.77 17.95 -3.76
N TRP A 156 10.21 17.35 -2.65
CA TRP A 156 10.83 18.06 -1.52
C TRP A 156 12.21 18.64 -1.83
N SER A 157 12.87 18.22 -2.92
CA SER A 157 14.22 18.68 -3.29
C SER A 157 14.22 19.83 -4.29
N ILE A 158 13.04 20.26 -4.75
CA ILE A 158 12.88 21.24 -5.82
C ILE A 158 12.68 22.62 -5.20
N ARG A 159 13.49 23.59 -5.62
CA ARG A 159 13.49 24.94 -5.04
C ARG A 159 12.16 25.64 -5.32
N GLY A 160 11.47 26.07 -4.26
CA GLY A 160 10.16 26.70 -4.32
C GLY A 160 8.98 25.71 -4.32
N VAL A 161 9.24 24.39 -4.34
CA VAL A 161 8.26 23.35 -3.96
C VAL A 161 8.49 23.01 -2.48
N ASP A 162 9.73 22.67 -2.12
CA ASP A 162 10.22 22.56 -0.74
C ASP A 162 9.39 21.67 0.21
N THR A 163 8.54 20.79 -0.33
CA THR A 163 7.64 19.94 0.46
C THR A 163 7.38 18.60 -0.23
N PRO A 164 7.29 17.48 0.52
CA PRO A 164 6.81 16.22 -0.02
C PRO A 164 5.32 16.33 -0.36
N VAL A 165 4.89 15.62 -1.39
CA VAL A 165 3.54 15.64 -1.97
C VAL A 165 3.04 14.20 -2.04
N ASP A 166 1.76 13.95 -1.74
CA ASP A 166 1.20 12.60 -1.89
C ASP A 166 1.04 12.19 -3.36
N HIS A 167 0.76 10.90 -3.57
CA HIS A 167 0.74 10.25 -4.88
C HIS A 167 -0.11 11.01 -5.91
N LEU A 168 -1.33 11.45 -5.55
CA LEU A 168 -2.22 12.14 -6.47
C LEU A 168 -1.97 13.66 -6.51
N CYS A 169 -1.64 14.27 -5.37
CA CYS A 169 -1.37 15.71 -5.31
C CYS A 169 -0.16 16.14 -6.16
N ILE A 170 0.71 15.21 -6.59
CA ILE A 170 1.81 15.51 -7.51
C ILE A 170 1.31 16.12 -8.83
N LEU A 171 0.08 15.78 -9.26
CA LEU A 171 -0.56 16.26 -10.48
C LEU A 171 -1.00 17.73 -10.39
N TRP A 172 -1.45 18.18 -9.22
CA TRP A 172 -2.05 19.51 -9.03
C TRP A 172 -1.30 20.41 -8.03
N CYS A 173 -0.18 19.96 -7.47
CA CYS A 173 0.76 20.80 -6.73
C CYS A 173 1.20 21.97 -7.61
N ASN A 174 0.68 23.17 -7.35
CA ASN A 174 0.88 24.35 -8.19
C ASN A 174 2.36 24.73 -8.31
N GLN A 175 3.14 24.56 -7.25
CA GLN A 175 4.59 24.80 -7.24
C GLN A 175 5.31 23.83 -8.19
N LEU A 176 5.05 22.52 -8.07
CA LEU A 176 5.66 21.51 -8.92
C LEU A 176 5.22 21.66 -10.37
N ALA A 177 3.92 21.83 -10.61
CA ALA A 177 3.37 22.06 -11.94
C ALA A 177 3.97 23.32 -12.61
N ARG A 178 4.29 24.37 -11.85
CA ARG A 178 5.01 25.55 -12.37
C ARG A 178 6.47 25.22 -12.73
N HIS A 179 7.17 24.48 -11.86
CA HIS A 179 8.54 24.02 -12.12
C HIS A 179 8.61 23.15 -13.39
N SER A 180 7.77 22.12 -13.50
CA SER A 180 7.70 21.26 -14.69
C SER A 180 7.35 22.04 -15.97
N THR A 181 6.46 23.04 -15.89
CA THR A 181 6.19 23.90 -17.07
C THR A 181 7.36 24.77 -17.50
N ARG A 182 8.32 25.09 -16.63
CA ARG A 182 9.55 25.81 -17.05
C ARG A 182 10.45 24.93 -17.92
N ILE A 183 10.53 23.64 -17.62
CA ILE A 183 11.26 22.67 -18.47
C ILE A 183 10.58 22.55 -19.83
N LEU A 184 9.25 22.36 -19.84
CA LEU A 184 8.45 22.34 -21.08
C LEU A 184 8.64 23.62 -21.90
N TYR A 185 8.62 24.79 -21.25
CA TYR A 185 8.82 26.07 -21.93
C TYR A 185 10.23 26.19 -22.52
N ASN A 186 11.27 25.90 -21.74
CA ASN A 186 12.66 25.96 -22.20
C ASN A 186 12.91 25.00 -23.37
N TYR A 187 12.33 23.80 -23.34
CA TYR A 187 12.40 22.85 -24.44
C TYR A 187 11.69 23.37 -25.70
N GLY A 188 10.47 23.90 -25.57
CA GLY A 188 9.73 24.49 -26.70
C GLY A 188 10.40 25.73 -27.31
N VAL A 189 11.09 26.55 -26.50
CA VAL A 189 11.92 27.66 -27.00
C VAL A 189 13.13 27.13 -27.77
N GLU A 190 13.82 26.11 -27.25
CA GLU A 190 15.00 25.52 -27.91
C GLU A 190 14.66 24.94 -29.29
N GLU A 191 13.57 24.17 -29.39
CA GLU A 191 13.11 23.52 -30.64
C GLU A 191 12.67 24.52 -31.73
N VAL A 192 12.19 25.71 -31.35
CA VAL A 192 11.63 26.69 -32.31
C VAL A 192 12.56 27.88 -32.60
N SER A 193 13.51 28.19 -31.71
CA SER A 193 14.33 29.41 -31.82
C SER A 193 15.72 29.20 -32.41
N LYS A 194 16.10 27.95 -32.77
CA LYS A 194 17.44 27.61 -33.28
C LYS A 194 17.37 26.72 -34.51
N ASP A 195 18.19 27.02 -35.51
CA ASP A 195 18.32 26.21 -36.73
C ASP A 195 18.82 24.78 -36.47
N VAL A 196 19.57 24.60 -35.38
CA VAL A 196 19.99 23.29 -34.84
C VAL A 196 19.67 23.27 -33.34
N PRO A 197 18.55 22.66 -32.91
CA PRO A 197 18.21 22.55 -31.49
C PRO A 197 19.15 21.57 -30.78
N ARG A 198 19.46 21.85 -29.50
CA ARG A 198 20.12 20.86 -28.63
C ARG A 198 19.16 19.72 -28.33
N SER A 199 19.70 18.53 -28.03
CA SER A 199 18.89 17.40 -27.60
C SER A 199 18.14 17.69 -26.30
N ALA A 200 16.98 17.06 -26.12
CA ALA A 200 16.12 17.26 -24.95
C ALA A 200 16.86 16.93 -23.65
N ASN A 201 17.71 15.89 -23.67
CA ASN A 201 18.61 15.53 -22.58
C ASN A 201 19.55 16.69 -22.19
N ALA A 202 20.16 17.37 -23.16
CA ALA A 202 21.04 18.51 -22.91
C ALA A 202 20.30 19.73 -22.34
N VAL A 203 19.05 19.97 -22.76
CA VAL A 203 18.20 21.04 -22.19
C VAL A 203 17.83 20.75 -20.74
N VAL A 204 17.46 19.51 -20.43
CA VAL A 204 17.14 19.04 -19.07
C VAL A 204 18.36 19.14 -18.16
N TRP A 205 19.53 18.65 -18.62
CA TRP A 205 20.78 18.75 -17.87
C TRP A 205 21.18 20.18 -17.56
N GLU A 206 21.06 21.11 -18.53
CA GLU A 206 21.37 22.51 -18.29
C GLU A 206 20.44 23.11 -17.23
N PHE A 207 19.13 22.91 -17.35
CA PHE A 207 18.13 23.42 -16.42
C PHE A 207 18.42 23.01 -14.97
N PHE A 208 18.70 21.72 -14.74
CA PHE A 208 19.03 21.23 -13.40
C PHE A 208 20.45 21.58 -12.96
N ARG A 209 21.39 21.80 -13.89
CA ARG A 209 22.74 22.30 -13.57
C ARG A 209 22.70 23.75 -13.11
N GLU A 210 21.90 24.61 -13.73
CA GLU A 210 21.68 25.98 -13.28
C GLU A 210 21.08 26.02 -11.86
N GLU A 211 20.05 25.21 -11.60
CA GLU A 211 19.48 25.05 -10.25
C GLU A 211 20.52 24.55 -9.24
N SER A 212 21.32 23.53 -9.60
CA SER A 212 22.38 23.02 -8.73
C SER A 212 23.54 24.00 -8.54
N ARG A 213 23.90 24.88 -9.51
CA ARG A 213 24.91 25.93 -9.31
C ARG A 213 24.46 27.00 -8.33
N MET A 214 23.18 27.35 -8.31
CA MET A 214 22.62 28.22 -7.26
C MET A 214 22.71 27.61 -5.86
N SER A 215 22.71 26.28 -5.76
CA SER A 215 22.97 25.55 -4.51
C SER A 215 24.47 25.41 -4.22
N ALA A 216 25.31 25.11 -5.22
CA ALA A 216 26.75 24.90 -5.08
C ALA A 216 27.53 26.18 -4.72
N ASN A 217 27.08 27.36 -5.17
CA ASN A 217 27.58 28.64 -4.69
C ASN A 217 27.40 28.85 -3.17
N ASN A 218 26.51 28.08 -2.52
CA ASN A 218 26.40 28.04 -1.06
C ASN A 218 27.41 27.05 -0.45
N ILE A 219 27.76 25.97 -1.18
CA ILE A 219 28.73 24.95 -0.75
C ILE A 219 30.17 25.47 -0.85
N GLU A 220 30.54 26.20 -1.91
CA GLU A 220 31.88 26.81 -2.04
C GLU A 220 32.17 27.86 -0.94
N SER A 221 31.15 28.29 -0.19
CA SER A 221 31.28 29.15 1.00
C SER A 221 31.39 28.38 2.33
N LEU A 222 31.63 27.06 2.32
CA LEU A 222 31.91 26.26 3.52
C LEU A 222 33.24 26.70 4.18
N ALA A 223 33.16 27.71 5.05
CA ALA A 223 34.11 27.86 6.12
C ALA A 223 33.86 26.76 7.16
N ASP A 224 34.85 25.89 7.37
CA ASP A 224 34.97 24.84 8.40
C ASP A 224 33.64 24.37 9.04
N PRO A 225 32.95 23.36 8.45
CA PRO A 225 31.66 22.89 8.97
C PRO A 225 31.82 22.26 10.36
N ILE A 226 30.90 22.58 11.27
CA ILE A 226 30.89 21.99 12.62
C ILE A 226 30.37 20.55 12.51
N LYS A 227 31.24 19.57 12.77
CA LYS A 227 30.85 18.15 12.74
C LYS A 227 29.89 17.81 13.88
N ILE A 228 28.73 17.27 13.53
CA ILE A 228 27.77 16.70 14.47
C ILE A 228 28.24 15.29 14.81
N GLY A 229 28.71 15.11 16.05
CA GLY A 229 29.19 13.81 16.51
C GLY A 229 28.08 12.74 16.53
N ILE A 230 28.50 11.49 16.41
CA ILE A 230 27.64 10.29 16.40
C ILE A 230 26.68 10.26 17.61
N PHE A 231 25.47 9.75 17.41
CA PHE A 231 24.46 9.57 18.45
C PHE A 231 24.57 8.18 19.05
N ASP A 232 25.14 8.07 20.25
CA ASP A 232 25.31 6.79 20.97
C ASP A 232 23.97 6.14 21.35
N TYR A 233 22.91 6.96 21.49
CA TYR A 233 21.58 6.51 21.90
C TYR A 233 20.47 7.14 21.04
N PRO A 234 19.46 6.37 20.60
CA PRO A 234 18.39 6.86 19.71
C PRO A 234 17.51 7.99 20.28
N TRP A 235 17.46 8.15 21.60
CA TRP A 235 16.64 9.17 22.28
C TRP A 235 17.42 10.45 22.68
N VAL A 236 18.73 10.51 22.43
CA VAL A 236 19.56 11.66 22.78
C VAL A 236 19.50 12.71 21.67
N SER A 237 19.18 13.96 22.03
CA SER A 237 19.30 15.13 21.16
C SER A 237 20.61 15.88 21.43
N ARG A 238 21.29 16.32 20.37
CA ARG A 238 22.43 17.24 20.44
C ARG A 238 21.94 18.66 20.17
N VAL A 239 22.40 19.61 20.96
CA VAL A 239 21.91 21.00 21.01
C VAL A 239 23.10 21.93 20.79
N TYR A 240 23.03 22.77 19.75
CA TYR A 240 24.10 23.65 19.30
C TYR A 240 23.63 25.10 19.39
N ARG A 241 24.12 25.81 20.41
CA ARG A 241 23.80 27.21 20.68
C ARG A 241 24.92 28.14 20.22
N GLY A 242 24.54 29.33 19.76
CA GLY A 242 25.48 30.43 19.55
C GLY A 242 24.92 31.54 18.69
N ALA A 243 25.79 32.50 18.34
CA ALA A 243 25.46 33.58 17.41
C ALA A 243 26.01 33.32 16.00
N MET A 244 25.41 34.00 15.03
CA MET A 244 25.85 34.05 13.63
C MET A 244 27.02 35.03 13.45
N ASN A 245 28.24 34.52 13.39
CA ASN A 245 29.44 35.34 13.11
C ASN A 245 29.45 35.89 11.66
N SER A 246 28.96 35.06 10.74
CA SER A 246 28.81 35.28 9.30
C SER A 246 27.33 35.28 8.91
N SER A 247 26.99 35.56 7.64
CA SER A 247 25.62 35.41 7.14
C SER A 247 25.17 33.96 6.96
N LYS A 248 26.13 33.02 6.88
CA LYS A 248 25.90 31.57 6.77
C LYS A 248 26.73 30.80 7.79
N LYS A 249 26.24 29.65 8.25
CA LYS A 249 26.93 28.72 9.15
C LYS A 249 26.58 27.28 8.78
N PHE A 250 27.57 26.39 8.78
CA PHE A 250 27.42 25.01 8.30
C PHE A 250 27.68 23.98 9.40
N PHE A 251 26.91 22.90 9.37
CA PHE A 251 27.09 21.73 10.23
C PHE A 251 27.12 20.47 9.36
N GLU A 252 28.08 19.59 9.59
CA GLU A 252 28.21 18.31 8.90
C GLU A 252 27.46 17.22 9.69
N LEU A 253 26.59 16.46 9.01
CA LEU A 253 25.79 15.38 9.58
C LEU A 253 26.10 14.07 8.87
N GLU A 254 26.40 13.04 9.65
CA GLU A 254 26.74 11.69 9.17
C GLU A 254 25.59 10.70 9.40
N PHE A 255 25.31 9.87 8.39
CA PHE A 255 24.32 8.79 8.42
C PHE A 255 25.05 7.44 8.48
N ILE A 256 25.04 6.81 9.65
CA ILE A 256 25.71 5.52 9.88
C ILE A 256 24.99 4.36 9.16
N SER A 257 23.70 4.55 8.84
CA SER A 257 22.87 3.60 8.11
C SER A 257 21.90 4.34 7.20
N PRO A 258 21.55 3.79 6.01
CA PRO A 258 20.62 4.41 5.07
C PRO A 258 19.21 4.59 5.63
N PHE A 259 18.85 3.86 6.69
CA PHE A 259 17.55 3.99 7.37
C PHE A 259 17.57 5.00 8.52
N MET A 260 18.68 5.69 8.79
CA MET A 260 18.72 6.74 9.81
C MET A 260 17.94 7.97 9.35
N VAL A 261 17.05 8.43 10.22
CA VAL A 261 16.29 9.66 10.06
C VAL A 261 16.64 10.59 11.22
N TYR A 262 16.82 11.88 10.92
CA TYR A 262 17.07 12.93 11.91
C TYR A 262 15.97 14.00 11.82
N SER A 263 15.43 14.38 12.97
CA SER A 263 14.65 15.59 13.13
C SER A 263 15.58 16.74 13.52
N VAL A 264 15.54 17.82 12.73
CA VAL A 264 16.36 19.03 12.92
C VAL A 264 15.43 20.21 13.17
N LEU A 265 15.66 20.89 14.29
CA LEU A 265 14.89 22.03 14.79
C LEU A 265 15.84 23.22 14.95
N VAL A 266 15.44 24.39 14.45
CA VAL A 266 16.11 25.68 14.76
C VAL A 266 15.10 26.63 15.37
N GLU A 267 15.45 27.14 16.55
CA GLU A 267 14.78 28.26 17.20
C GLU A 267 15.68 29.49 17.16
N SER A 268 15.13 30.64 16.79
CA SER A 268 15.84 31.91 16.73
C SER A 268 14.87 33.08 16.90
N PRO A 269 15.26 34.18 17.58
CA PRO A 269 14.46 35.40 17.64
C PRO A 269 14.48 36.21 16.33
N CYS A 270 15.31 35.86 15.35
CA CYS A 270 15.33 36.52 14.04
C CYS A 270 14.83 35.62 12.92
N GLU A 271 14.50 36.24 11.79
CA GLU A 271 14.27 35.51 10.55
C GLU A 271 15.55 34.78 10.09
N MET A 272 15.49 33.46 10.08
CA MET A 272 16.52 32.56 9.58
C MET A 272 15.92 31.57 8.57
N THR A 273 16.74 31.17 7.60
CA THR A 273 16.46 30.03 6.73
C THR A 273 17.40 28.88 7.10
N MET A 274 16.91 27.66 6.89
CA MET A 274 17.66 26.45 7.17
C MET A 274 17.45 25.48 6.00
N LEU A 275 18.56 25.00 5.43
CA LEU A 275 18.62 24.10 4.29
C LEU A 275 19.48 22.89 4.65
N PHE A 276 19.11 21.70 4.18
CA PHE A 276 19.99 20.53 4.19
C PHE A 276 20.48 20.28 2.78
N ILE A 277 21.79 20.09 2.59
CA ILE A 277 22.43 19.91 1.28
C ILE A 277 23.11 18.54 1.26
N TYR A 278 22.69 17.69 0.33
CA TYR A 278 23.28 16.38 0.10
C TYR A 278 24.49 16.49 -0.85
N SER A 279 25.36 15.48 -0.84
CA SER A 279 26.57 15.43 -1.68
C SER A 279 26.31 15.48 -3.18
N ASN A 280 25.15 15.00 -3.65
CA ASN A 280 24.70 15.11 -5.04
C ASN A 280 24.02 16.45 -5.40
N SER A 281 24.19 17.49 -4.56
CA SER A 281 23.59 18.82 -4.71
C SER A 281 22.05 18.88 -4.67
N LEU A 282 21.36 17.79 -4.26
CA LEU A 282 19.97 17.91 -3.79
C LEU A 282 19.97 18.78 -2.52
N ALA A 283 18.90 19.56 -2.32
CA ALA A 283 18.71 20.34 -1.11
C ALA A 283 17.28 20.21 -0.58
N ARG A 284 17.08 20.14 0.73
CA ARG A 284 15.77 20.12 1.41
C ARG A 284 15.64 21.37 2.28
N SER A 285 14.54 22.10 2.15
CA SER A 285 14.29 23.32 2.94
C SER A 285 13.49 23.05 4.22
N ALA A 286 13.73 23.85 5.25
CA ALA A 286 13.02 23.75 6.52
C ALA A 286 11.64 24.42 6.49
N THR A 287 10.63 23.69 6.96
CA THR A 287 9.26 24.16 7.12
C THR A 287 9.11 25.00 8.38
N ALA A 288 8.20 25.99 8.39
CA ALA A 288 7.88 26.76 9.59
C ALA A 288 6.87 26.01 10.48
N LYS A 289 7.16 25.92 11.78
CA LYS A 289 6.27 25.32 12.78
C LYS A 289 6.20 26.26 14.00
N GLY A 290 5.26 27.21 13.96
CA GLY A 290 5.23 28.31 14.93
C GLY A 290 6.42 29.25 14.72
N SER A 291 7.11 29.61 15.80
CA SER A 291 8.35 30.39 15.79
C SER A 291 9.57 29.61 15.29
N ALA A 292 9.51 28.28 15.26
CA ALA A 292 10.65 27.42 14.92
C ALA A 292 10.67 27.01 13.45
N LYS A 293 11.86 26.67 12.94
CA LYS A 293 12.06 25.99 11.66
C LYS A 293 12.33 24.51 11.91
N VAL A 294 11.58 23.63 11.26
CA VAL A 294 11.70 22.17 11.40
C VAL A 294 11.92 21.53 10.05
N MET A 295 12.86 20.60 9.99
CA MET A 295 12.93 19.61 8.93
C MET A 295 13.12 18.20 9.49
N THR A 296 12.74 17.22 8.68
CA THR A 296 13.16 15.84 8.84
C THR A 296 14.13 15.53 7.70
N VAL A 297 15.21 14.83 7.99
CA VAL A 297 16.27 14.46 7.04
C VAL A 297 16.51 12.96 7.12
N ASP A 298 16.46 12.33 5.96
CA ASP A 298 16.68 10.91 5.71
C ASP A 298 17.70 10.79 4.58
N LEU A 299 18.51 9.73 4.55
CA LEU A 299 19.46 9.53 3.45
C LEU A 299 18.67 9.00 2.22
N PRO A 300 18.63 9.72 1.08
CA PRO A 300 17.93 9.22 -0.10
C PRO A 300 18.63 7.97 -0.64
N TYR A 301 17.84 7.04 -1.18
CA TYR A 301 18.34 5.78 -1.70
C TYR A 301 19.37 6.00 -2.82
N GLY A 302 20.47 5.24 -2.77
CA GLY A 302 21.52 5.24 -3.79
C GLY A 302 22.37 6.51 -3.86
N LEU A 303 22.58 7.23 -2.76
CA LEU A 303 23.73 8.13 -2.62
C LEU A 303 24.94 7.36 -2.08
N ASP A 304 26.08 7.50 -2.76
CA ASP A 304 27.36 6.88 -2.35
C ASP A 304 27.99 7.53 -1.11
N SER A 305 27.56 8.75 -0.76
CA SER A 305 28.08 9.50 0.40
C SER A 305 27.05 9.51 1.53
N SER A 306 27.51 9.04 2.70
CA SER A 306 26.79 9.01 3.98
C SER A 306 26.74 10.36 4.70
N THR A 307 27.04 11.46 4.01
CA THR A 307 27.25 12.78 4.62
C THR A 307 26.42 13.87 3.93
N GLY A 308 25.92 14.80 4.72
CA GLY A 308 25.25 16.00 4.23
C GLY A 308 25.42 17.18 5.19
N HIS A 309 25.03 18.37 4.74
CA HIS A 309 25.35 19.62 5.41
C HIS A 309 24.09 20.41 5.74
N ILE A 310 23.90 20.76 7.00
CA ILE A 310 22.89 21.75 7.42
C ILE A 310 23.51 23.13 7.23
N ALA A 311 22.94 23.93 6.32
CA ALA A 311 23.25 25.33 6.12
C ALA A 311 22.20 26.20 6.82
N LEU A 312 22.64 27.00 7.80
CA LEU A 312 21.85 28.06 8.41
C LEU A 312 22.21 29.39 7.75
N GLU A 313 21.22 30.16 7.30
CA GLU A 313 21.42 31.51 6.78
C GLU A 313 20.58 32.52 7.57
N GLY A 314 21.21 33.62 7.98
CA GLY A 314 20.60 34.59 8.88
C GLY A 314 21.41 35.88 9.01
N LYS A 315 20.85 36.86 9.75
CA LYS A 315 21.57 38.12 10.03
C LYS A 315 22.74 37.87 10.99
N LYS A 316 23.84 38.59 10.76
CA LYS A 316 25.00 38.61 11.69
C LYS A 316 24.55 39.00 13.10
N SER A 317 25.22 38.42 14.09
CA SER A 317 24.92 38.56 15.53
C SER A 317 23.54 38.07 15.97
N CYS A 318 22.77 37.39 15.11
CA CYS A 318 21.55 36.73 15.58
C CYS A 318 21.89 35.40 16.29
N GLU A 319 21.23 35.16 17.42
CA GLU A 319 21.33 33.91 18.17
C GLU A 319 20.48 32.80 17.53
N PHE A 320 20.92 31.56 17.69
CA PHE A 320 20.18 30.37 17.29
C PHE A 320 20.40 29.23 18.31
N ASP A 321 19.38 28.38 18.44
CA ASP A 321 19.47 27.08 19.07
C ASP A 321 19.11 26.00 18.04
N LEU A 322 20.13 25.25 17.59
CA LEU A 322 19.99 24.15 16.63
C LEU A 322 19.96 22.82 17.39
N THR A 323 18.80 22.17 17.41
CA THR A 323 18.62 20.83 18.00
C THR A 323 18.54 19.77 16.89
N VAL A 324 19.37 18.73 17.01
CA VAL A 324 19.36 17.55 16.13
C VAL A 324 19.08 16.31 16.97
N ARG A 325 18.09 15.51 16.56
CA ARG A 325 17.65 14.30 17.28
C ARG A 325 17.36 13.18 16.28
N PRO A 326 17.76 11.92 16.52
CA PRO A 326 17.29 10.78 15.74
C PRO A 326 15.76 10.65 15.79
N ASP A 327 15.13 10.33 14.67
CA ASP A 327 13.71 9.97 14.60
C ASP A 327 13.58 8.45 14.48
N VAL A 328 13.51 7.81 15.64
CA VAL A 328 13.50 6.35 15.79
C VAL A 328 12.26 5.73 15.13
N PHE A 329 11.09 6.36 15.31
CA PHE A 329 9.83 5.84 14.76
C PHE A 329 9.84 5.87 13.24
N TYR A 330 10.35 6.95 12.65
CA TYR A 330 10.45 7.04 11.20
C TYR A 330 11.55 6.11 10.64
N ALA A 331 12.69 5.97 11.33
CA ALA A 331 13.71 4.97 10.96
C ALA A 331 13.15 3.53 10.93
N TRP A 332 12.36 3.14 11.94
CA TRP A 332 11.67 1.84 11.95
C TRP A 332 10.64 1.72 10.82
N TYR A 333 9.86 2.76 10.55
CA TYR A 333 8.90 2.78 9.45
C TYR A 333 9.57 2.56 8.09
N LEU A 334 10.68 3.27 7.80
CA LEU A 334 11.45 3.07 6.57
C LEU A 334 12.04 1.65 6.49
N LEU A 335 12.59 1.13 7.58
CA LEU A 335 13.13 -0.23 7.63
C LEU A 335 12.05 -1.29 7.34
N LEU A 336 10.87 -1.16 7.95
CA LEU A 336 9.76 -2.09 7.78
C LEU A 336 9.20 -2.08 6.36
N ILE A 337 8.98 -0.91 5.77
CA ILE A 337 8.43 -0.79 4.40
C ILE A 337 9.46 -1.25 3.35
N SER A 338 10.73 -0.89 3.52
CA SER A 338 11.80 -1.34 2.61
C SER A 338 12.00 -2.86 2.63
N ASN A 339 11.58 -3.52 3.72
CA ASN A 339 11.70 -4.96 3.92
C ASN A 339 10.32 -5.61 4.12
N LEU A 340 9.29 -5.15 3.42
CA LEU A 340 7.92 -5.65 3.57
C LEU A 340 7.83 -7.19 3.43
N ASN A 341 8.61 -7.78 2.53
CA ASN A 341 8.81 -9.23 2.41
C ASN A 341 9.21 -9.89 3.74
N LEU A 342 10.23 -9.35 4.42
CA LEU A 342 10.73 -9.89 5.68
C LEU A 342 9.68 -9.79 6.78
N VAL A 343 8.90 -8.69 6.80
CA VAL A 343 7.78 -8.50 7.74
C VAL A 343 6.67 -9.50 7.49
N ILE A 344 6.27 -9.74 6.23
CA ILE A 344 5.28 -10.75 5.84
C ILE A 344 5.77 -12.15 6.21
N HIS A 345 7.01 -12.51 5.86
CA HIS A 345 7.59 -13.82 6.22
C HIS A 345 7.71 -14.01 7.73
N PHE A 346 8.12 -13.00 8.48
CA PHE A 346 8.22 -13.07 9.94
C PHE A 346 6.85 -13.23 10.60
N THR A 347 5.86 -12.40 10.21
CA THR A 347 4.49 -12.49 10.75
C THR A 347 3.82 -13.82 10.39
N PHE A 348 3.99 -14.31 9.16
CA PHE A 348 3.57 -15.65 8.76
C PHE A 348 4.24 -16.74 9.61
N SER A 349 5.56 -16.69 9.79
CA SER A 349 6.32 -17.67 10.58
C SER A 349 5.89 -17.68 12.05
N VAL A 350 5.66 -16.50 12.65
CA VAL A 350 5.15 -16.37 14.02
C VAL A 350 3.74 -16.95 14.13
N LEU A 351 2.85 -16.70 13.17
CA LEU A 351 1.49 -17.25 13.19
C LEU A 351 1.48 -18.78 12.99
N VAL A 352 2.31 -19.32 12.09
CA VAL A 352 2.51 -20.77 11.98
C VAL A 352 3.03 -21.36 13.29
N ALA A 353 4.04 -20.73 13.91
CA ALA A 353 4.57 -21.17 15.21
C ALA A 353 3.52 -21.11 16.33
N LEU A 354 2.69 -20.06 16.39
CA LEU A 354 1.57 -19.95 17.34
C LEU A 354 0.52 -21.04 17.10
N THR A 355 0.23 -21.38 15.84
CA THR A 355 -0.71 -22.45 15.47
C THR A 355 -0.16 -23.84 15.85
N LEU A 356 1.13 -24.07 15.62
CA LEU A 356 1.81 -25.29 16.07
C LEU A 356 1.81 -25.39 17.60
N LEU A 357 2.05 -24.28 18.31
CA LEU A 357 1.97 -24.24 19.77
C LEU A 357 0.53 -24.47 20.29
N GLU A 358 -0.50 -23.94 19.62
CA GLU A 358 -1.91 -24.23 19.93
C GLU A 358 -2.23 -25.72 19.75
N LYS A 359 -1.80 -26.32 18.64
CA LYS A 359 -2.02 -27.75 18.36
C LYS A 359 -1.21 -28.68 19.28
N LEU A 360 0.03 -28.32 19.61
CA LEU A 360 0.87 -29.08 20.55
C LEU A 360 0.39 -28.92 22.00
N LYS A 361 -0.23 -27.79 22.37
CA LYS A 361 -0.94 -27.62 23.65
C LYS A 361 -2.35 -28.23 23.67
N SER A 362 -2.75 -29.00 22.66
CA SER A 362 -3.92 -29.88 22.75
C SER A 362 -3.66 -31.14 23.61
N PHE A 363 -2.92 -30.98 24.71
CA PHE A 363 -2.88 -31.89 25.85
C PHE A 363 -3.45 -31.15 27.05
N ASP A 364 -4.70 -31.52 27.38
CA ASP A 364 -5.52 -31.07 28.50
C ASP A 364 -5.98 -29.60 28.59
N ARG A 365 -7.29 -29.43 28.35
CA ARG A 365 -8.18 -28.31 28.71
C ARG A 365 -7.94 -27.00 27.93
N ILE A 366 -8.94 -26.61 27.15
CA ILE A 366 -9.74 -25.38 27.33
C ILE A 366 -10.80 -25.31 26.21
N HIS A 367 -12.08 -25.35 26.59
CA HIS A 367 -13.22 -25.30 25.66
C HIS A 367 -13.43 -23.93 24.97
N PHE A 368 -12.60 -22.94 25.32
CA PHE A 368 -12.67 -21.54 24.89
C PHE A 368 -11.89 -21.25 23.59
N LEU A 369 -10.90 -22.09 23.24
CA LEU A 369 -10.04 -21.85 22.06
C LEU A 369 -10.69 -22.24 20.72
N GLY A 370 -11.82 -22.94 20.72
CA GLY A 370 -12.49 -23.40 19.50
C GLY A 370 -12.86 -22.29 18.51
N ARG A 371 -13.00 -21.03 18.93
CA ARG A 371 -13.16 -19.86 18.02
C ARG A 371 -11.83 -19.26 17.57
N LEU A 372 -10.78 -19.28 18.40
CA LEU A 372 -9.52 -18.60 18.10
C LEU A 372 -8.76 -19.29 16.95
N GLY A 373 -8.74 -20.62 16.93
CA GLY A 373 -8.13 -21.39 15.84
C GLY A 373 -8.72 -21.11 14.45
N TYR A 374 -9.99 -20.73 14.33
CA TYR A 374 -10.56 -20.29 13.05
C TYR A 374 -10.01 -18.93 12.62
N TYR A 375 -9.84 -17.98 13.54
CA TYR A 375 -9.23 -16.68 13.22
C TYR A 375 -7.74 -16.85 12.90
N LEU A 376 -7.01 -17.73 13.60
CA LEU A 376 -5.61 -18.05 13.28
C LEU A 376 -5.49 -18.67 11.89
N ASN A 377 -6.27 -19.72 11.59
CA ASN A 377 -6.27 -20.37 10.27
C ASN A 377 -6.68 -19.40 9.13
N SER A 378 -7.68 -18.55 9.36
CA SER A 378 -8.06 -17.50 8.39
C SER A 378 -6.97 -16.44 8.21
N SER A 379 -6.25 -16.07 9.28
CA SER A 379 -5.11 -15.14 9.21
C SER A 379 -3.93 -15.76 8.45
N ILE A 380 -3.68 -17.06 8.63
CA ILE A 380 -2.68 -17.83 7.89
C ILE A 380 -3.07 -17.92 6.42
N ALA A 381 -4.33 -18.22 6.09
CA ALA A 381 -4.81 -18.24 4.71
C ALA A 381 -4.71 -16.86 4.03
N PHE A 382 -5.04 -15.79 4.76
CA PHE A 382 -4.90 -14.41 4.29
C PHE A 382 -3.43 -14.01 4.08
N LEU A 383 -2.52 -14.43 4.96
CA LEU A 383 -1.08 -14.20 4.80
C LEU A 383 -0.44 -15.08 3.74
N LEU A 384 -0.94 -16.29 3.50
CA LEU A 384 -0.54 -17.11 2.35
C LEU A 384 -0.97 -16.45 1.04
N PHE A 385 -2.18 -15.88 0.99
CA PHE A 385 -2.65 -15.10 -0.15
C PHE A 385 -1.76 -13.87 -0.41
N LEU A 386 -1.46 -13.08 0.64
CA LEU A 386 -0.55 -11.93 0.54
C LEU A 386 0.89 -12.33 0.17
N SER A 387 1.42 -13.42 0.74
CA SER A 387 2.77 -13.91 0.44
C SER A 387 2.88 -14.52 -0.96
N CYS A 388 1.76 -14.97 -1.55
CA CYS A 388 1.70 -15.44 -2.92
C CYS A 388 1.85 -14.30 -3.95
N ALA A 389 1.54 -13.06 -3.55
CA ALA A 389 1.54 -11.87 -4.39
C ALA A 389 2.82 -11.02 -4.31
N TYR A 390 3.93 -11.54 -3.74
CA TYR A 390 5.13 -10.72 -3.54
C TYR A 390 6.49 -11.31 -3.97
N ASN A 391 6.81 -12.62 -3.79
CA ASN A 391 7.98 -13.20 -4.50
C ASN A 391 8.19 -14.74 -4.49
N TYR A 392 9.15 -15.17 -5.31
CA TYR A 392 9.58 -16.53 -5.71
C TYR A 392 9.88 -17.56 -4.58
N GLY A 393 9.92 -17.16 -3.30
CA GLY A 393 10.16 -18.06 -2.15
C GLY A 393 8.98 -18.96 -1.78
N ILE A 394 7.82 -18.75 -2.42
CA ILE A 394 6.54 -19.45 -2.18
C ILE A 394 6.67 -20.98 -2.19
N ARG A 395 7.61 -21.56 -2.95
CA ARG A 395 7.76 -23.02 -3.06
C ARG A 395 7.94 -23.71 -1.72
N GLU A 396 8.77 -23.17 -0.82
CA GLU A 396 9.06 -23.82 0.47
C GLU A 396 7.94 -23.59 1.50
N CYS A 397 7.31 -22.42 1.50
CA CYS A 397 6.14 -22.14 2.33
C CYS A 397 4.94 -23.01 1.92
N VAL A 398 4.69 -23.16 0.61
CA VAL A 398 3.66 -24.07 0.10
C VAL A 398 4.00 -25.51 0.44
N PHE A 399 5.25 -25.95 0.30
CA PHE A 399 5.66 -27.31 0.69
C PHE A 399 5.39 -27.59 2.17
N ALA A 400 5.77 -26.68 3.07
CA ALA A 400 5.53 -26.79 4.50
C ALA A 400 4.03 -26.83 4.86
N VAL A 401 3.22 -25.96 4.23
CA VAL A 401 1.77 -25.91 4.44
C VAL A 401 1.07 -27.14 3.86
N THR A 402 1.46 -27.61 2.68
CA THR A 402 0.94 -28.86 2.09
C THR A 402 1.26 -30.06 2.97
N ILE A 403 2.49 -30.16 3.52
CA ILE A 403 2.87 -31.20 4.48
C ILE A 403 2.02 -31.11 5.75
N PHE A 404 1.81 -29.91 6.31
CA PHE A 404 0.99 -29.71 7.50
C PHE A 404 -0.47 -30.15 7.31
N TYR A 405 -1.10 -29.78 6.19
CA TYR A 405 -2.46 -30.22 5.88
C TYR A 405 -2.52 -31.71 5.55
N LEU A 406 -1.52 -32.28 4.87
CA LEU A 406 -1.43 -33.73 4.62
C LEU A 406 -1.39 -34.52 5.94
N ILE A 407 -0.51 -34.13 6.88
CA ILE A 407 -0.41 -34.73 8.22
C ILE A 407 -1.73 -34.57 8.99
N SER A 408 -2.36 -33.40 8.92
CA SER A 408 -3.66 -33.14 9.55
C SER A 408 -4.78 -34.03 8.97
N SER A 409 -4.78 -34.27 7.66
CA SER A 409 -5.73 -35.18 7.00
C SER A 409 -5.51 -36.65 7.40
N VAL A 410 -4.25 -37.10 7.48
CA VAL A 410 -3.91 -38.46 7.95
C VAL A 410 -4.35 -38.64 9.41
N TYR A 411 -4.14 -37.64 10.27
CA TYR A 411 -4.61 -37.68 11.66
C TYR A 411 -6.14 -37.76 11.75
N PHE A 412 -6.87 -36.96 10.96
CA PHE A 412 -8.33 -37.02 10.91
C PHE A 412 -8.85 -38.39 10.46
N ILE A 413 -8.23 -39.00 9.44
CA ILE A 413 -8.57 -40.36 8.99
C ILE A 413 -8.28 -41.38 10.09
N ALA A 414 -7.14 -41.29 10.77
CA ALA A 414 -6.80 -42.21 11.88
C ALA A 414 -7.81 -42.13 13.03
N GLU A 415 -8.29 -40.93 13.36
CA GLU A 415 -9.28 -40.74 14.42
C GLU A 415 -10.69 -41.16 14.01
N LEU A 416 -11.07 -40.96 12.74
CA LEU A 416 -12.30 -41.52 12.17
C LEU A 416 -12.27 -43.05 12.20
N VAL A 417 -11.13 -43.68 11.86
CA VAL A 417 -10.95 -45.13 11.92
C VAL A 417 -11.07 -45.63 13.37
N ARG A 418 -10.47 -44.95 14.36
CA ARG A 418 -10.67 -45.28 15.79
C ARG A 418 -12.14 -45.18 16.19
N TYR A 419 -12.82 -44.08 15.84
CA TYR A 419 -14.23 -43.88 16.15
C TYR A 419 -15.13 -44.98 15.57
N VAL A 420 -14.94 -45.32 14.29
CA VAL A 420 -15.70 -46.38 13.61
C VAL A 420 -15.41 -47.74 14.23
N ARG A 421 -14.14 -48.07 14.47
CA ARG A 421 -13.72 -49.29 15.18
C ARG A 421 -14.41 -49.40 16.53
N ASP A 422 -14.31 -48.38 17.37
CA ASP A 422 -14.83 -48.42 18.74
C ASP A 422 -16.38 -48.51 18.75
N LYS A 423 -17.06 -47.92 17.77
CA LYS A 423 -18.51 -48.12 17.55
C LYS A 423 -18.87 -49.54 17.11
N ILE A 424 -18.09 -50.16 16.23
CA ILE A 424 -18.30 -51.54 15.79
C ILE A 424 -18.08 -52.52 16.96
N PHE A 425 -16.99 -52.37 17.72
CA PHE A 425 -16.73 -53.18 18.92
C PHE A 425 -17.78 -53.02 20.02
N CYS A 426 -18.44 -51.85 20.15
CA CYS A 426 -19.60 -51.70 21.03
C CYS A 426 -20.88 -52.38 20.51
N ALA A 427 -21.05 -52.55 19.20
CA ALA A 427 -22.27 -53.11 18.60
C ALA A 427 -22.28 -54.65 18.61
N ILE A 428 -21.13 -55.30 18.37
CA ILE A 428 -21.00 -56.76 18.27
C ILE A 428 -21.56 -57.50 19.51
N PRO A 429 -21.25 -57.10 20.77
CA PRO A 429 -21.79 -57.78 21.95
C PRO A 429 -23.30 -57.62 22.12
N LEU A 430 -23.89 -56.53 21.59
CA LEU A 430 -25.33 -56.29 21.64
C LEU A 430 -26.06 -57.19 20.64
N CYS A 431 -25.53 -57.31 19.41
CA CYS A 431 -26.05 -58.21 18.39
C CYS A 431 -25.97 -59.69 18.82
N LEU A 432 -24.86 -60.13 19.41
CA LEU A 432 -24.70 -61.49 19.94
C LEU A 432 -25.72 -61.80 21.05
N LYS A 433 -25.92 -60.87 22.01
CA LYS A 433 -26.94 -61.02 23.06
C LYS A 433 -28.36 -61.08 22.50
N LEU A 434 -28.66 -60.27 21.48
CA LEU A 434 -29.97 -60.28 20.81
C LEU A 434 -30.20 -61.62 20.08
N CYS A 435 -29.18 -62.12 19.37
CA CYS A 435 -29.26 -63.39 18.65
C CYS A 435 -29.48 -64.57 19.61
N ASN A 436 -28.72 -64.64 20.71
CA ASN A 436 -28.90 -65.65 21.75
C ASN A 436 -30.27 -65.57 22.43
N ALA A 437 -30.81 -64.38 22.67
CA ALA A 437 -32.15 -64.20 23.22
C ALA A 437 -33.25 -64.69 22.25
N VAL A 438 -33.11 -64.42 20.95
CA VAL A 438 -34.03 -64.92 19.91
C VAL A 438 -33.93 -66.45 19.79
N LEU A 439 -32.73 -67.04 19.82
CA LEU A 439 -32.55 -68.49 19.77
C LEU A 439 -33.17 -69.19 21.00
N ALA A 440 -32.96 -68.63 22.20
CA ALA A 440 -33.56 -69.15 23.43
C ALA A 440 -35.10 -69.07 23.39
N LEU A 441 -35.67 -67.99 22.87
CA LEU A 441 -37.12 -67.85 22.67
C LEU A 441 -37.65 -68.92 21.68
N PHE A 442 -36.91 -69.17 20.59
CA PHE A 442 -37.25 -70.18 19.59
C PHE A 442 -37.23 -71.60 20.18
N VAL A 443 -36.24 -71.93 21.03
CA VAL A 443 -36.17 -73.19 21.78
C VAL A 443 -37.36 -73.35 22.73
N ILE A 444 -37.73 -72.30 23.47
CA ILE A 444 -38.87 -72.33 24.42
C ILE A 444 -40.19 -72.60 23.68
N VAL A 445 -40.40 -71.99 22.51
CA VAL A 445 -41.61 -72.18 21.69
C VAL A 445 -41.67 -73.58 21.04
N LEU A 446 -40.53 -74.15 20.65
CA LEU A 446 -40.47 -75.47 19.99
C LEU A 446 -40.47 -76.68 20.95
N SER A 447 -40.00 -76.49 22.19
CA SER A 447 -39.96 -77.53 23.24
C SER A 447 -41.28 -78.30 23.42
N PRO A 448 -42.47 -77.67 23.51
CA PRO A 448 -43.74 -78.39 23.61
C PRO A 448 -44.26 -78.99 22.30
N VAL A 449 -43.62 -78.73 21.15
CA VAL A 449 -44.11 -79.16 19.81
C VAL A 449 -43.34 -80.36 19.27
N ASN A 450 -42.01 -80.39 19.42
CA ASN A 450 -41.19 -81.55 19.01
C ASN A 450 -39.86 -81.60 19.78
N ALA A 451 -39.73 -82.57 20.70
CA ALA A 451 -38.56 -82.74 21.56
C ALA A 451 -37.25 -83.00 20.78
N TYR A 452 -37.31 -83.65 19.62
CA TYR A 452 -36.09 -83.90 18.82
C TYR A 452 -35.54 -82.62 18.20
N LEU A 453 -36.40 -81.71 17.74
CA LEU A 453 -36.00 -80.43 17.16
C LEU A 453 -35.42 -79.48 18.23
N ALA A 454 -36.01 -79.49 19.43
CA ALA A 454 -35.50 -78.73 20.57
C ALA A 454 -34.08 -79.19 20.97
N ASN A 455 -33.81 -80.49 20.97
CA ASN A 455 -32.48 -81.03 21.28
C ASN A 455 -31.43 -80.62 20.22
N SER A 456 -31.79 -80.56 18.93
CA SER A 456 -30.90 -80.03 17.88
C SER A 456 -30.58 -78.55 18.07
N ALA A 457 -31.56 -77.73 18.48
CA ALA A 457 -31.35 -76.31 18.76
C ALA A 457 -30.52 -76.06 20.04
N ILE A 458 -30.64 -76.93 21.06
CA ILE A 458 -29.78 -76.92 22.25
C ILE A 458 -28.32 -77.28 21.87
N ALA A 459 -28.12 -78.28 21.01
CA ALA A 459 -26.79 -78.63 20.51
C ALA A 459 -26.14 -77.45 19.73
N LEU A 460 -26.93 -76.72 18.94
CA LEU A 460 -26.46 -75.52 18.23
C LEU A 460 -26.07 -74.38 19.21
N LEU A 461 -26.83 -74.20 20.29
CA LEU A 461 -26.52 -73.23 21.37
C LEU A 461 -25.23 -73.57 22.12
N ILE A 462 -24.92 -74.86 22.28
CA ILE A 462 -23.66 -75.33 22.89
C ILE A 462 -22.49 -75.14 21.90
N ALA A 463 -22.68 -75.45 20.62
CA ALA A 463 -21.66 -75.23 19.58
C ALA A 463 -21.31 -73.76 19.38
N LEU A 464 -22.30 -72.86 19.43
CA LEU A 464 -22.09 -71.40 19.37
C LEU A 464 -21.52 -70.79 20.67
N GLY A 465 -21.46 -71.56 21.76
CA GLY A 465 -20.94 -71.14 23.05
C GLY A 465 -19.53 -71.65 23.39
N GLY A 466 -18.89 -72.41 22.49
CA GLY A 466 -17.64 -73.11 22.78
C GLY A 466 -16.76 -73.30 21.55
N MET A 467 -16.16 -72.21 21.08
CA MET A 467 -15.02 -72.21 20.15
C MET A 467 -14.31 -70.84 20.23
N ASP A 468 -13.46 -70.70 21.26
CA ASP A 468 -12.23 -69.92 21.12
C ASP A 468 -11.21 -70.77 20.30
N ASP A 469 -10.15 -70.10 19.83
CA ASP A 469 -9.00 -70.62 19.04
C ASP A 469 -9.20 -70.88 17.52
N ASP A 470 -8.58 -69.96 16.77
CA ASP A 470 -7.67 -70.17 15.64
C ASP A 470 -8.09 -70.62 14.21
N SER A 471 -7.34 -70.02 13.28
CA SER A 471 -6.98 -70.42 11.91
C SER A 471 -7.89 -70.08 10.70
N ASP A 472 -7.55 -68.95 10.07
CA ASP A 472 -6.81 -68.84 8.78
C ASP A 472 -7.32 -69.41 7.43
N PHE A 473 -6.91 -68.69 6.37
CA PHE A 473 -6.84 -69.01 4.91
C PHE A 473 -8.08 -68.89 4.00
N ASP A 474 -8.16 -67.72 3.32
CA ASP A 474 -7.94 -67.49 1.87
C ASP A 474 -8.88 -67.99 0.73
N ASP A 475 -8.83 -67.20 -0.36
CA ASP A 475 -9.13 -67.48 -1.78
C ASP A 475 -10.60 -67.72 -2.23
N GLU A 476 -11.05 -67.34 -3.44
CA GLU A 476 -10.45 -66.53 -4.54
C GLU A 476 -11.55 -66.01 -5.52
N GLN A 477 -11.22 -65.00 -6.35
CA GLN A 477 -11.82 -64.70 -7.68
C GLN A 477 -13.34 -64.32 -7.74
N LEU A 478 -13.89 -63.63 -8.76
CA LEU A 478 -13.49 -63.39 -10.18
C LEU A 478 -13.97 -61.99 -10.69
N GLU A 479 -13.51 -61.57 -11.87
CA GLU A 479 -13.57 -60.20 -12.42
C GLU A 479 -14.78 -59.80 -13.31
N SER A 480 -15.17 -58.51 -13.27
CA SER A 480 -15.44 -57.58 -14.42
C SER A 480 -16.49 -57.93 -15.52
N PRO A 481 -16.72 -57.15 -16.63
CA PRO A 481 -16.33 -55.76 -16.97
C PRO A 481 -17.41 -54.81 -17.61
N GLN A 482 -17.16 -53.49 -17.51
CA GLN A 482 -17.26 -52.36 -18.49
C GLN A 482 -18.37 -52.20 -19.57
N SER A 483 -18.84 -50.93 -19.74
CA SER A 483 -19.02 -50.15 -21.01
C SER A 483 -19.81 -48.83 -20.74
N SER A 484 -19.82 -47.73 -21.53
CA SER A 484 -18.85 -47.08 -22.45
C SER A 484 -19.41 -45.73 -22.99
N GLN A 485 -18.60 -44.65 -23.07
CA GLN A 485 -18.67 -43.51 -24.04
C GLN A 485 -19.99 -42.66 -24.16
N SER A 486 -20.11 -41.51 -24.86
CA SER A 486 -19.26 -40.34 -25.25
C SER A 486 -20.18 -39.32 -25.99
N GLY A 487 -19.85 -38.02 -26.08
CA GLY A 487 -20.53 -37.11 -27.05
C GLY A 487 -20.46 -35.59 -26.78
N SER A 488 -20.12 -34.80 -27.81
CA SER A 488 -20.03 -33.32 -27.86
C SER A 488 -20.45 -32.82 -29.27
N VAL A 489 -20.80 -31.53 -29.48
CA VAL A 489 -20.71 -30.82 -30.78
C VAL A 489 -20.97 -29.29 -30.65
N VAL A 490 -20.51 -28.51 -31.66
CA VAL A 490 -20.43 -27.03 -31.74
C VAL A 490 -21.16 -26.47 -32.98
N GLY A 491 -21.59 -25.19 -32.97
CA GLY A 491 -22.16 -24.46 -34.11
C GLY A 491 -21.94 -22.93 -34.04
N ILE A 492 -22.42 -22.19 -35.06
CA ILE A 492 -21.56 -21.22 -35.77
C ILE A 492 -22.29 -20.00 -36.43
N LEU A 493 -21.51 -18.92 -36.63
CA LEU A 493 -21.64 -17.66 -37.40
C LEU A 493 -22.83 -17.39 -38.37
N ASP A 494 -23.22 -16.11 -38.43
CA ASP A 494 -23.32 -15.31 -39.68
C ASP A 494 -23.11 -13.79 -39.37
N GLY A 495 -22.94 -12.92 -40.38
CA GLY A 495 -22.68 -11.49 -40.17
C GLY A 495 -23.03 -10.55 -41.34
N THR A 496 -23.02 -9.23 -41.07
CA THR A 496 -23.34 -8.18 -42.06
C THR A 496 -22.30 -7.03 -42.02
N LEU A 497 -21.96 -6.51 -43.21
CA LEU A 497 -21.01 -5.41 -43.40
C LEU A 497 -21.66 -4.04 -43.14
N ASP A 498 -21.11 -3.27 -42.20
CA ASP A 498 -21.67 -1.99 -41.76
C ASP A 498 -20.64 -0.84 -41.82
N ASP A 499 -21.10 0.39 -42.10
CA ASP A 499 -20.23 1.56 -42.32
C ASP A 499 -19.56 2.04 -41.01
N PRO A 500 -18.22 1.94 -40.88
CA PRO A 500 -17.53 2.25 -39.63
C PRO A 500 -17.62 3.72 -39.22
N LYS A 501 -17.81 4.66 -40.16
CA LYS A 501 -17.96 6.09 -39.84
C LYS A 501 -19.32 6.40 -39.21
N ARG A 502 -20.34 5.59 -39.50
CA ARG A 502 -21.69 5.73 -38.94
C ARG A 502 -21.75 5.15 -37.52
N HIS A 503 -21.10 4.01 -37.30
CA HIS A 503 -20.97 3.37 -36.00
C HIS A 503 -20.21 4.25 -34.99
N ALA A 504 -19.06 4.81 -35.37
CA ALA A 504 -18.29 5.71 -34.48
C ALA A 504 -19.09 6.93 -34.01
N ARG A 505 -19.89 7.56 -34.89
CA ARG A 505 -20.77 8.69 -34.51
C ARG A 505 -21.94 8.25 -33.62
N ALA A 506 -22.51 7.08 -33.87
CA ALA A 506 -23.58 6.52 -33.04
C ALA A 506 -23.06 6.21 -31.62
N GLN A 507 -21.88 5.61 -31.51
CA GLN A 507 -21.20 5.29 -30.24
C GLN A 507 -20.82 6.56 -29.47
N HIS A 508 -20.22 7.56 -30.12
CA HIS A 508 -19.91 8.86 -29.49
C HIS A 508 -21.18 9.56 -28.97
N ASN A 509 -22.27 9.56 -29.76
CA ASN A 509 -23.54 10.15 -29.35
C ASN A 509 -24.23 9.35 -28.22
N ALA A 510 -24.04 8.03 -28.15
CA ALA A 510 -24.51 7.22 -27.03
C ALA A 510 -23.71 7.48 -25.75
N LEU A 511 -22.38 7.60 -25.86
CA LEU A 511 -21.49 7.90 -24.74
C LEU A 511 -21.78 9.29 -24.14
N GLU A 512 -21.93 10.32 -24.97
CA GLU A 512 -22.25 11.68 -24.50
C GLU A 512 -23.66 11.78 -23.89
N ARG A 513 -24.62 10.94 -24.29
CA ARG A 513 -25.90 10.80 -23.56
C ARG A 513 -25.66 10.18 -22.18
N ARG A 514 -24.99 9.02 -22.12
CA ARG A 514 -24.69 8.33 -20.85
C ARG A 514 -23.94 9.23 -19.86
N ARG A 515 -22.97 10.03 -20.34
CA ARG A 515 -22.26 11.03 -19.54
C ARG A 515 -23.20 12.12 -19.01
N ARG A 516 -24.13 12.63 -19.83
CA ARG A 516 -25.12 13.64 -19.41
C ARG A 516 -26.13 13.09 -18.41
N ASP A 517 -26.51 11.83 -18.55
CA ASP A 517 -27.42 11.15 -17.63
C ASP A 517 -26.72 10.90 -16.28
N ASN A 518 -25.49 10.34 -16.27
CA ASN A 518 -24.68 10.21 -15.04
C ASN A 518 -24.51 11.57 -14.31
N ILE A 519 -24.16 12.64 -15.04
CA ILE A 519 -24.02 13.99 -14.45
C ILE A 519 -25.37 14.48 -13.89
N LYS A 520 -26.48 14.21 -14.57
CA LYS A 520 -27.83 14.59 -14.12
C LYS A 520 -28.20 13.84 -12.82
N ASP A 521 -27.86 12.56 -12.73
CA ASP A 521 -28.14 11.74 -11.55
C ASP A 521 -27.28 12.17 -10.34
N MET A 522 -26.02 12.57 -10.57
CA MET A 522 -25.20 13.22 -9.53
C MET A 522 -25.83 14.52 -9.01
N TYR A 523 -26.40 15.36 -9.88
CA TYR A 523 -27.11 16.57 -9.45
C TYR A 523 -28.40 16.26 -8.66
N ILE A 524 -29.09 15.16 -8.98
CA ILE A 524 -30.29 14.71 -8.25
C ILE A 524 -29.88 14.23 -6.86
N SER A 525 -28.89 13.34 -6.77
CA SER A 525 -28.33 12.83 -5.51
C SER A 525 -27.85 13.98 -4.61
N LEU A 526 -27.12 14.96 -5.16
CA LEU A 526 -26.70 16.15 -4.41
C LEU A 526 -27.90 16.97 -3.90
N LYS A 527 -28.95 17.15 -4.72
CA LYS A 527 -30.17 17.89 -4.34
C LYS A 527 -30.95 17.17 -3.22
N ASP A 528 -30.89 15.84 -3.15
CA ASP A 528 -31.59 15.06 -2.12
C ASP A 528 -30.85 15.08 -0.77
N VAL A 529 -29.53 15.22 -0.77
CA VAL A 529 -28.67 15.33 0.44
C VAL A 529 -28.62 16.76 1.00
N VAL A 530 -28.79 17.79 0.18
CA VAL A 530 -28.77 19.20 0.62
C VAL A 530 -30.10 19.56 1.33
N PRO A 531 -30.06 20.10 2.57
CA PRO A 531 -31.24 20.58 3.29
C PRO A 531 -32.10 21.57 2.50
N ASP A 532 -33.40 21.57 2.79
CA ASP A 532 -34.44 22.48 2.24
C ASP A 532 -34.69 22.37 0.72
N MET A 533 -33.95 21.52 0.00
CA MET A 533 -33.95 21.47 -1.48
C MET A 533 -34.70 20.28 -2.08
N GLN A 534 -35.18 19.35 -1.26
CA GLN A 534 -35.77 18.08 -1.71
C GLN A 534 -37.02 18.26 -2.59
N ASN A 535 -37.87 19.25 -2.27
CA ASN A 535 -39.17 19.47 -2.91
C ASN A 535 -39.19 20.59 -3.98
N GLU A 536 -38.09 21.31 -4.19
CA GLU A 536 -38.05 22.41 -5.18
C GLU A 536 -37.52 21.98 -6.55
N ARG A 537 -38.03 22.63 -7.61
CA ARG A 537 -37.47 22.57 -8.97
C ARG A 537 -36.21 23.45 -9.08
N ALA A 538 -35.20 23.14 -8.29
CA ALA A 538 -33.95 23.89 -8.25
C ALA A 538 -33.11 23.69 -9.53
N SER A 539 -32.50 24.78 -10.01
CA SER A 539 -31.53 24.71 -11.11
C SER A 539 -30.17 24.19 -10.61
N ARG A 540 -29.37 23.58 -11.50
CA ARG A 540 -28.02 23.06 -11.17
C ARG A 540 -27.13 24.09 -10.45
N ALA A 541 -27.20 25.36 -10.85
CA ALA A 541 -26.43 26.43 -10.23
C ALA A 541 -26.94 26.82 -8.82
N VAL A 542 -28.23 26.62 -8.53
CA VAL A 542 -28.80 26.81 -7.18
C VAL A 542 -28.41 25.63 -6.28
N ILE A 543 -28.47 24.40 -6.78
CA ILE A 543 -28.03 23.19 -6.05
C ILE A 543 -26.56 23.33 -5.61
N LEU A 544 -25.67 23.74 -6.52
CA LEU A 544 -24.25 23.92 -6.19
C LEU A 544 -24.01 25.06 -5.18
N ARG A 545 -24.70 26.20 -5.32
CA ARG A 545 -24.56 27.30 -4.35
C ARG A 545 -25.03 26.90 -2.95
N ARG A 546 -26.20 26.27 -2.83
CA ARG A 546 -26.72 25.81 -1.55
C ARG A 546 -25.85 24.71 -0.93
N ALA A 547 -25.28 23.83 -1.75
CA ALA A 547 -24.30 22.84 -1.27
C ALA A 547 -23.05 23.49 -0.67
N ILE A 548 -22.52 24.56 -1.29
CA ILE A 548 -21.37 25.31 -0.76
C ILE A 548 -21.73 25.98 0.58
N GLU A 549 -22.85 26.69 0.66
CA GLU A 549 -23.33 27.33 1.90
C GLU A 549 -23.45 26.33 3.06
N VAL A 550 -24.02 25.15 2.82
CA VAL A 550 -24.19 24.11 3.84
C VAL A 550 -22.86 23.47 4.23
N ILE A 551 -21.89 23.36 3.30
CA ILE A 551 -20.53 22.91 3.63
C ILE A 551 -19.83 23.92 4.54
N GLU A 552 -19.94 25.22 4.24
CA GLU A 552 -19.36 26.30 5.06
C GLU A 552 -20.01 26.35 6.46
N GLU A 553 -21.35 26.26 6.54
CA GLU A 553 -22.09 26.19 7.81
C GLU A 553 -21.66 24.97 8.65
N LYS A 554 -21.53 23.79 8.03
CA LYS A 554 -21.10 22.57 8.73
C LYS A 554 -19.63 22.60 9.12
N GLN A 555 -18.77 23.30 8.38
CA GLN A 555 -17.38 23.53 8.77
C GLN A 555 -17.29 24.45 9.99
N GLN A 556 -18.04 25.55 10.01
CA GLN A 556 -18.12 26.44 11.17
C GLN A 556 -18.67 25.70 12.41
N GLN A 557 -19.78 24.98 12.26
CA GLN A 557 -20.36 24.17 13.33
C GLN A 557 -19.37 23.13 13.90
N ARG A 558 -18.54 22.50 13.04
CA ARG A 558 -17.47 21.60 13.49
C ARG A 558 -16.33 22.31 14.23
N ALA A 559 -16.02 23.56 13.88
CA ALA A 559 -15.02 24.36 14.58
C ALA A 559 -15.53 24.75 15.99
N ASP A 560 -16.79 25.20 16.09
CA ASP A 560 -17.41 25.61 17.35
C ASP A 560 -17.55 24.42 18.32
N LEU A 561 -18.09 23.28 17.86
CA LEU A 561 -18.15 22.06 18.69
C LEU A 561 -16.76 21.58 19.14
N LYS A 562 -15.73 21.77 18.32
CA LYS A 562 -14.35 21.41 18.69
C LYS A 562 -13.83 22.34 19.80
N ALA A 563 -14.08 23.63 19.71
CA ALA A 563 -13.71 24.60 20.76
C ALA A 563 -14.40 24.27 22.09
N ASP A 564 -15.69 23.91 22.07
CA ASP A 564 -16.41 23.47 23.28
C ASP A 564 -15.89 22.14 23.84
N CYS A 565 -15.55 21.16 22.99
CA CYS A 565 -14.91 19.92 23.45
C CYS A 565 -13.56 20.18 24.14
N ASP A 566 -12.75 21.10 23.61
CA ASP A 566 -11.44 21.43 24.19
C ASP A 566 -11.59 22.27 25.48
N ARG A 567 -12.61 23.14 25.57
CA ARG A 567 -13.00 23.83 26.82
C ARG A 567 -13.42 22.85 27.92
N LEU A 568 -14.35 21.94 27.61
CA LEU A 568 -14.83 20.92 28.57
C LEU A 568 -13.69 20.01 29.05
N ARG A 569 -12.73 19.66 28.18
CA ARG A 569 -11.53 18.92 28.59
C ARG A 569 -10.66 19.71 29.57
N SER A 570 -10.51 21.01 29.37
CA SER A 570 -9.78 21.87 30.31
C SER A 570 -10.48 21.94 31.68
N GLU A 571 -11.80 22.08 31.68
CA GLU A 571 -12.63 22.05 32.91
C GLU A 571 -12.52 20.70 33.63
N MET A 572 -12.60 19.57 32.92
CA MET A 572 -12.42 18.25 33.52
C MET A 572 -11.01 18.07 34.11
N ALA A 573 -9.96 18.48 33.38
CA ALA A 573 -8.57 18.41 33.87
C ALA A 573 -8.31 19.34 35.07
N GLU A 574 -9.13 20.36 35.30
CA GLU A 574 -9.11 21.22 36.49
C GLU A 574 -9.82 20.58 37.68
N LEU A 575 -11.03 20.06 37.46
CA LEU A 575 -11.78 19.32 38.46
C LEU A 575 -11.02 18.08 38.96
N GLU A 576 -10.33 17.35 38.08
CA GLU A 576 -9.46 16.23 38.47
C GLU A 576 -8.29 16.66 39.37
N ARG A 577 -7.67 17.81 39.09
CA ARG A 577 -6.62 18.40 39.95
C ARG A 577 -7.17 18.80 41.32
N GLU A 578 -8.37 19.38 41.37
CA GLU A 578 -9.02 19.76 42.62
C GLU A 578 -9.44 18.53 43.45
N VAL A 579 -10.00 17.50 42.81
CA VAL A 579 -10.32 16.21 43.46
C VAL A 579 -9.06 15.54 44.00
N ALA A 580 -7.94 15.55 43.27
CA ALA A 580 -6.67 15.03 43.75
C ALA A 580 -6.18 15.79 45.01
N ARG A 581 -6.22 17.12 44.99
CA ARG A 581 -5.84 17.99 46.11
C ARG A 581 -6.73 17.79 47.34
N LEU A 582 -8.04 17.61 47.14
CA LEU A 582 -8.98 17.33 48.23
C LEU A 582 -8.74 15.94 48.84
N ARG A 583 -8.45 14.92 48.01
CA ARG A 583 -8.06 13.58 48.48
C ARG A 583 -6.77 13.61 49.30
N GLU A 584 -5.76 14.38 48.87
CA GLU A 584 -4.50 14.54 49.60
C GLU A 584 -4.70 15.24 50.95
N ASN A 585 -5.58 16.25 51.01
CA ASN A 585 -5.95 16.90 52.27
C ASN A 585 -6.73 15.96 53.20
N LEU A 586 -7.58 15.08 52.66
CA LEU A 586 -8.32 14.07 53.43
C LEU A 586 -7.43 12.92 53.93
N ALA A 587 -6.28 12.69 53.28
CA ALA A 587 -5.31 11.65 53.64
C ALA A 587 -4.38 12.03 54.81
N LYS A 588 -4.51 13.24 55.38
CA LYS A 588 -3.80 13.63 56.60
C LYS A 588 -4.52 13.06 57.83
N PRO A 589 -3.85 12.28 58.70
CA PRO A 589 -4.52 11.68 59.85
C PRO A 589 -4.96 12.73 60.86
N ILE A 590 -6.26 12.78 61.16
CA ILE A 590 -6.73 13.27 62.46
C ILE A 590 -6.62 12.09 63.41
N GLU A 591 -5.66 12.16 64.34
CA GLU A 591 -5.64 11.25 65.49
C GLU A 591 -6.86 11.51 66.38
N SER A 592 -7.86 10.62 66.34
CA SER A 592 -8.37 10.01 67.58
C SER A 592 -9.38 8.87 67.34
N ASN A 593 -9.27 7.86 68.20
CA ASN A 593 -10.35 7.02 68.73
C ASN A 593 -11.25 6.18 67.79
N ARG A 594 -10.84 4.91 67.71
CA ARG A 594 -11.56 3.72 68.26
C ARG A 594 -12.75 3.08 67.50
N SER A 595 -12.72 1.74 67.63
CA SER A 595 -13.85 0.78 67.64
C SER A 595 -14.64 0.55 66.35
N SER A 596 -14.23 -0.50 65.62
CA SER A 596 -15.03 -1.72 65.36
C SER A 596 -16.54 -1.62 65.12
N ILE A 597 -17.03 -2.20 64.01
CA ILE A 597 -17.97 -3.37 63.99
C ILE A 597 -18.23 -3.83 62.52
N SER A 598 -18.58 -5.10 62.40
CA SER A 598 -18.88 -5.95 61.21
C SER A 598 -19.67 -5.37 60.02
N GLY A 599 -19.55 -6.01 58.84
CA GLY A 599 -20.70 -6.24 57.96
C GLY A 599 -20.45 -6.23 56.44
N GLU A 600 -20.39 -7.43 55.84
CA GLU A 600 -20.63 -7.81 54.43
C GLU A 600 -20.95 -6.74 53.35
N CYS A 601 -20.22 -6.78 52.22
CA CYS A 601 -20.77 -7.24 50.91
C CYS A 601 -19.66 -7.41 49.84
N SER A 602 -19.91 -8.20 48.79
CA SER A 602 -19.07 -8.32 47.58
C SER A 602 -19.63 -7.41 46.46
N PRO A 603 -18.83 -6.91 45.49
CA PRO A 603 -18.56 -7.73 44.30
C PRO A 603 -17.21 -7.48 43.58
N GLN A 604 -17.06 -8.19 42.45
CA GLN A 604 -15.97 -8.26 41.47
C GLN A 604 -15.46 -6.91 40.90
N PRO A 605 -14.21 -6.86 40.37
CA PRO A 605 -13.82 -5.88 39.37
C PRO A 605 -14.24 -6.34 37.96
N ALA A 606 -15.19 -5.64 37.35
CA ALA A 606 -15.51 -5.78 35.94
C ALA A 606 -14.84 -4.66 35.11
N SER A 607 -14.26 -5.07 33.98
CA SER A 607 -13.78 -4.26 32.84
C SER A 607 -14.11 -2.76 32.83
N LEU A 608 -13.08 -1.91 32.79
CA LEU A 608 -13.19 -0.58 32.17
C LEU A 608 -12.75 -0.66 30.70
N SER A 609 -13.65 -0.27 29.81
CA SER A 609 -13.43 -0.22 28.37
C SER A 609 -12.46 0.90 27.99
N ALA A 610 -11.44 0.55 27.21
CA ALA A 610 -10.62 1.54 26.52
C ALA A 610 -11.46 2.19 25.41
N VAL A 611 -11.84 3.46 25.58
CA VAL A 611 -12.43 4.26 24.50
C VAL A 611 -11.31 4.66 23.54
N VAL A 612 -11.05 3.80 22.56
CA VAL A 612 -10.15 4.10 21.45
C VAL A 612 -10.78 5.18 20.59
N LYS A 613 -10.08 6.31 20.46
CA LYS A 613 -10.44 7.43 19.59
C LYS A 613 -10.25 7.02 18.13
N MET A 614 -11.29 6.49 17.50
CA MET A 614 -11.36 6.42 16.03
C MET A 614 -11.51 7.84 15.48
N GLU A 615 -10.41 8.41 14.99
CA GLU A 615 -10.48 9.48 13.98
C GLU A 615 -10.91 8.86 12.64
N PRO A 616 -11.66 9.58 11.79
CA PRO A 616 -12.24 8.98 10.59
C PRO A 616 -11.15 8.57 9.62
N GLU A 617 -11.19 7.30 9.21
CA GLU A 617 -10.34 6.77 8.16
C GLU A 617 -10.56 7.58 6.88
N CYS A 618 -9.51 8.24 6.38
CA CYS A 618 -9.45 8.54 4.95
C CYS A 618 -9.50 7.21 4.21
N GLY A 619 -10.42 7.10 3.24
CA GLY A 619 -10.78 5.83 2.60
C GLY A 619 -9.58 5.00 2.19
N LEU A 620 -9.44 3.82 2.81
CA LEU A 620 -8.56 2.78 2.31
C LEU A 620 -9.11 2.33 0.95
N PHE A 621 -8.26 2.31 -0.08
CA PHE A 621 -8.58 1.84 -1.44
C PHE A 621 -9.63 2.66 -2.22
N ASP A 622 -9.34 3.94 -2.46
CA ASP A 622 -9.82 4.58 -3.69
C ASP A 622 -8.92 4.13 -4.87
N VAL A 623 -9.25 2.99 -5.48
CA VAL A 623 -8.41 2.29 -6.49
C VAL A 623 -8.49 2.94 -7.89
N GLY A 624 -8.89 4.21 -7.95
CA GLY A 624 -8.77 5.05 -9.14
C GLY A 624 -7.31 5.37 -9.45
N CYS A 625 -6.53 4.36 -9.87
CA CYS A 625 -5.20 4.55 -10.43
C CYS A 625 -5.31 5.36 -11.73
N LEU A 626 -5.28 6.69 -11.60
CA LEU A 626 -5.30 7.66 -12.68
C LEU A 626 -3.99 7.56 -13.48
N THR A 627 -3.96 6.54 -14.34
CA THR A 627 -2.88 6.18 -15.26
C THR A 627 -2.90 7.22 -16.39
N LEU A 628 -2.47 8.44 -16.07
CA LEU A 628 -2.50 9.54 -17.02
C LEU A 628 -1.29 9.45 -17.94
N VAL A 629 -1.56 9.44 -19.24
CA VAL A 629 -0.56 9.71 -20.29
C VAL A 629 -1.05 10.91 -21.10
N VAL A 630 -0.25 11.98 -21.12
CA VAL A 630 -0.46 13.15 -21.96
C VAL A 630 0.64 13.19 -23.02
N LEU A 631 0.23 13.36 -24.26
CA LEU A 631 1.08 13.50 -25.44
C LEU A 631 0.97 14.96 -25.89
N THR A 632 2.08 15.66 -26.11
CA THR A 632 2.08 17.14 -26.28
C THR A 632 3.03 17.63 -27.36
#